data_AF-A0A382XH40-F1
#
_entry.id   AF-A0A382XH40-F1
#
_cell.length_a   1.000
_cell.length_b   1.000
_cell.length_c   1.000
_cell.angle_alpha   90.00
_cell.angle_beta   90.00
_cell.angle_gamma   90.00
#
_symmetry.space_group_name_H-M   'P 1'
#
loop_
_entity.id
_entity.type
_entity.pdbx_description
1 polymer ?
#
loop_
_entity_poly.entity_id
_entity_poly.type
_entity_poly.pdbx_seq_one_letter_code
_entity_poly.pdbx_strand_id
1 'polypeptide(L)'
;MKKKVSERLMTSKQQITQMQHYWDNLFHLTPDKDKKKNLERRFGIKNIKVDNRGNILSFEEVELDELDIGAKICDVPVSSLRSPLLKKLHKKKCDPEKEKDTVLHRAAKKAKMGRKERDRLYNSFEQFLEAKQKTVVFSFGRLNPPTTGHQKLLQKIIQVAKQQSGQPKLFVSYSQDVKKNPLTAKQKIAYIKKMFPKEARQIEMKDDSSIKNAMDIATVLNGKYDNLVMVVGSDRVRDFKTLLNKYNGVES
;
A
#
# COMPACT_ATOMS: atom_id res chain seq x y z
N MET A 1 -0.05 24.24 23.23
CA MET A 1 1.27 23.65 23.50
C MET A 1 1.08 22.19 23.90
N LYS A 2 1.49 21.23 23.07
CA LYS A 2 1.42 19.79 23.43
C LYS A 2 2.64 19.46 24.31
N LYS A 3 2.40 19.02 25.55
CA LYS A 3 3.47 18.51 26.44
C LYS A 3 4.04 17.22 25.84
N LYS A 4 5.33 17.19 25.52
CA LYS A 4 6.08 15.95 25.30
C LYS A 4 6.18 15.22 26.63
N VAL A 5 5.63 14.02 26.72
CA VAL A 5 5.92 13.09 27.81
C VAL A 5 7.34 12.59 27.56
N SER A 6 8.31 13.02 28.36
CA SER A 6 9.64 12.42 28.37
C SER A 6 9.54 11.11 29.14
N GLU A 7 9.70 9.97 28.48
CA GLU A 7 9.88 8.69 29.14
C GLU A 7 11.10 8.79 30.06
N ARG A 8 10.90 8.65 31.38
CA ARG A 8 12.00 8.54 32.32
C ARG A 8 12.57 7.14 32.17
N LEU A 9 13.70 7.02 31.46
CA LEU A 9 14.47 5.78 31.41
C LEU A 9 14.91 5.39 32.83
N MET A 10 14.90 4.08 33.11
CA MET A 10 15.32 3.55 34.41
C MET A 10 16.79 3.87 34.66
N THR A 11 17.16 4.13 35.91
CA THR A 11 18.57 4.30 36.30
C THR A 11 19.30 2.95 36.24
N SER A 12 20.62 2.97 36.04
CA SER A 12 21.46 1.77 36.00
C SER A 12 21.28 0.86 37.22
N LYS A 13 21.11 1.45 38.41
CA LYS A 13 20.85 0.71 39.65
C LYS A 13 19.49 0.00 39.61
N GLN A 14 18.45 0.65 39.10
CA GLN A 14 17.12 0.06 38.95
C GLN A 14 17.13 -1.07 37.91
N GLN A 15 17.85 -0.89 36.80
CA GLN A 15 18.03 -1.92 35.77
C GLN A 15 18.73 -3.16 36.35
N ILE A 16 19.80 -2.98 37.14
CA ILE A 16 20.50 -4.08 37.82
C ILE A 16 19.58 -4.80 38.80
N THR A 17 18.85 -4.08 39.66
CA THR A 17 17.93 -4.70 40.61
C THR A 17 16.82 -5.48 39.91
N GLN A 18 16.27 -4.94 38.82
CA GLN A 18 15.26 -5.63 38.03
C GLN A 18 15.82 -6.90 37.38
N MET A 19 17.01 -6.82 36.77
CA MET A 19 17.66 -7.97 36.17
C MET A 19 18.07 -9.03 37.18
N GLN A 20 18.46 -8.64 38.40
CA GLN A 20 18.75 -9.57 39.48
C GLN A 20 17.50 -10.40 39.83
N HIS A 21 16.34 -9.76 39.95
CA HIS A 21 15.09 -10.47 40.22
C HIS A 21 14.78 -11.50 39.11
N TYR A 22 15.03 -11.19 37.84
CA TYR A 22 14.88 -12.16 36.77
C TYR A 22 15.91 -13.28 36.84
N TRP A 23 17.16 -12.97 37.16
CA TRP A 23 18.25 -13.94 37.32
C TRP A 23 17.95 -14.98 38.42
N ASP A 24 17.46 -14.53 39.57
CA ASP A 24 17.13 -15.39 40.70
C ASP A 24 16.01 -16.39 40.36
N ASN A 25 15.04 -15.97 39.55
CA ASN A 25 13.96 -16.82 39.05
C ASN A 25 14.42 -17.88 38.02
N LEU A 26 15.67 -17.81 37.54
CA LEU A 26 16.27 -18.81 36.65
C LEU A 26 17.09 -19.86 37.40
N PHE A 27 16.87 -20.06 38.70
CA PHE A 27 17.58 -21.06 39.51
C PHE A 27 17.59 -22.48 38.91
N HIS A 28 16.56 -22.85 38.15
CA HIS A 28 16.40 -24.14 37.49
C HIS A 28 17.31 -24.32 36.25
N LEU A 29 17.92 -23.24 35.75
CA LEU A 29 18.87 -23.26 34.63
C LEU A 29 20.30 -23.21 35.19
N THR A 30 20.80 -24.33 35.68
CA THR A 30 22.23 -24.48 36.02
C THR A 30 22.93 -25.27 34.91
N PRO A 31 24.16 -24.90 34.51
CA PRO A 31 25.03 -23.86 35.10
C PRO A 31 24.68 -22.42 34.67
N ASP A 32 25.25 -21.42 35.36
CA ASP A 32 25.00 -19.98 35.12
C ASP A 32 25.21 -19.52 33.67
N LYS A 33 26.00 -20.25 32.88
CA LYS A 33 26.15 -20.05 31.44
C LYS A 33 24.80 -20.09 30.70
N ASP A 34 23.90 -20.97 31.11
CA ASP A 34 22.56 -21.10 30.50
C ASP A 34 21.61 -20.01 30.96
N LYS A 35 21.75 -19.50 32.20
CA LYS A 35 21.06 -18.28 32.66
C LYS A 35 21.47 -17.07 31.82
N LYS A 36 22.77 -16.88 31.62
CA LYS A 36 23.30 -15.78 30.78
C LYS A 36 22.75 -15.84 29.36
N LYS A 37 22.74 -17.04 28.76
CA LYS A 37 22.18 -17.26 27.41
C LYS A 37 20.66 -17.03 27.35
N ASN A 38 19.93 -17.34 28.42
CA ASN A 38 18.50 -17.08 28.50
C ASN A 38 18.22 -15.57 28.53
N LEU A 39 18.96 -14.82 29.35
CA LEU A 39 18.82 -13.37 29.46
C LEU A 39 19.26 -12.65 28.18
N GLU A 40 20.35 -13.10 27.55
CA GLU A 40 20.77 -12.58 26.24
C GLU A 40 19.67 -12.75 25.19
N ARG A 41 18.99 -13.90 25.17
CA ARG A 41 17.89 -14.16 24.22
C ARG A 41 16.62 -13.37 24.52
N ARG A 42 16.30 -13.15 25.79
CA ARG A 42 15.03 -12.51 26.20
C ARG A 42 15.12 -10.99 26.22
N PHE A 43 16.25 -10.46 26.65
CA PHE A 43 16.44 -9.04 26.92
C PHE A 43 17.55 -8.41 26.07
N GLY A 44 18.24 -9.18 25.23
CA GLY A 44 19.30 -8.64 24.36
C GLY A 44 20.57 -8.22 25.10
N ILE A 45 20.69 -8.54 26.40
CA ILE A 45 21.81 -8.10 27.23
C ILE A 45 23.01 -9.04 27.13
N LYS A 46 24.20 -8.46 27.00
CA LYS A 46 25.48 -9.20 26.89
C LYS A 46 26.44 -8.81 28.01
N ASN A 47 27.57 -9.51 28.08
CA ASN A 47 28.65 -9.22 29.03
C ASN A 47 28.20 -9.16 30.51
N ILE A 48 27.26 -10.03 30.88
CA ILE A 48 26.74 -10.15 32.25
C ILE A 48 27.85 -10.63 33.18
N LYS A 49 28.31 -9.75 34.07
CA LYS A 49 29.26 -10.03 35.14
C LYS A 49 28.49 -10.36 36.42
N VAL A 50 28.81 -11.51 37.01
CA VAL A 50 28.24 -11.96 38.28
C VAL A 50 29.37 -12.17 39.29
N ASP A 51 29.09 -11.89 40.56
CA ASP A 51 30.01 -12.21 41.65
C ASP A 51 29.97 -13.71 42.01
N ASN A 52 30.82 -14.12 42.94
CA ASN A 52 30.91 -15.52 43.41
C ASN A 52 29.66 -15.98 44.20
N ARG A 53 28.71 -15.09 44.47
CA ARG A 53 27.44 -15.37 45.18
C ARG A 53 26.23 -15.34 44.24
N GLY A 54 26.43 -15.06 42.95
CA GLY A 54 25.38 -15.02 41.93
C GLY A 54 24.69 -13.65 41.77
N ASN A 55 25.24 -12.57 42.32
CA ASN A 55 24.73 -11.21 42.13
C ASN A 55 25.30 -10.59 40.86
N ILE A 56 24.44 -9.97 40.04
CA ILE A 56 24.79 -9.23 38.84
C ILE A 56 25.47 -7.91 39.23
N LEU A 57 26.70 -7.73 38.76
CA LEU A 57 27.49 -6.51 38.97
C LEU A 57 27.30 -5.50 37.83
N SER A 58 27.21 -6.00 36.60
CA SER A 58 27.02 -5.17 35.41
C SER A 58 26.59 -6.02 34.22
N PHE A 59 25.96 -5.38 33.24
CA PHE A 59 25.69 -5.95 31.92
C PHE A 59 25.73 -4.81 30.90
N GLU A 60 25.96 -5.15 29.64
CA GLU A 60 25.87 -4.23 28.52
C GLU A 60 24.54 -4.47 27.82
N GLU A 61 23.68 -3.43 27.81
CA GLU A 61 22.51 -3.40 26.92
C GLU A 61 23.02 -3.13 25.52
N VAL A 62 22.67 -4.02 24.57
CA VAL A 62 22.86 -3.71 23.16
C VAL A 62 21.72 -2.75 22.82
N GLU A 63 22.05 -1.48 22.54
CA GLU A 63 21.09 -0.57 21.91
C GLU A 63 20.60 -1.25 20.63
N LEU A 64 19.30 -1.58 20.60
CA LEU A 64 18.60 -2.10 19.44
C LEU A 64 18.34 -0.97 18.45
N ASP A 65 19.40 -0.25 18.11
CA ASP A 65 19.37 0.70 17.02
C ASP A 65 19.66 -0.08 15.74
N GLU A 66 18.62 -0.16 14.91
CA GLU A 66 18.62 -0.65 13.53
C GLU A 66 18.84 -2.16 13.31
N LEU A 67 17.97 -3.00 13.91
CA LEU A 67 17.57 -4.22 13.20
C LEU A 67 16.34 -3.92 12.36
N ASP A 68 16.56 -3.74 11.05
CA ASP A 68 15.55 -3.79 10.01
C ASP A 68 14.68 -5.05 10.17
N ILE A 69 13.52 -4.90 10.81
CA ILE A 69 12.41 -5.88 10.78
C ILE A 69 11.85 -6.03 9.34
N GLY A 70 12.40 -5.29 8.37
CA GLY A 70 12.14 -5.41 6.95
C GLY A 70 12.89 -6.53 6.22
N ALA A 71 13.91 -7.17 6.81
CA ALA A 71 14.62 -8.26 6.13
C ALA A 71 13.69 -9.46 5.98
N LYS A 72 13.15 -9.66 4.77
CA LYS A 72 12.29 -10.80 4.48
C LYS A 72 13.16 -12.04 4.63
N ILE A 73 12.56 -13.14 5.09
CA ILE A 73 13.25 -14.44 5.16
C ILE A 73 13.95 -14.81 3.85
N CYS A 74 13.50 -14.25 2.72
CA CYS A 74 14.02 -14.42 1.37
C CYS A 74 15.31 -13.66 1.05
N ASP A 75 15.70 -12.70 1.88
CA ASP A 75 16.93 -11.92 1.71
C ASP A 75 18.14 -12.62 2.36
N VAL A 76 17.90 -13.72 3.10
CA VAL A 76 18.93 -14.52 3.76
C VAL A 76 19.38 -15.66 2.84
N PRO A 77 20.68 -15.76 2.48
CA PRO A 77 21.17 -16.88 1.68
C PRO A 77 20.85 -18.23 2.32
N VAL A 78 20.31 -19.18 1.54
CA VAL A 78 19.91 -20.51 2.05
C VAL A 78 21.09 -21.28 2.66
N SER A 79 22.31 -21.01 2.19
CA SER A 79 23.56 -21.55 2.74
C SER A 79 23.80 -21.12 4.20
N SER A 80 23.37 -19.91 4.56
CA SER A 80 23.49 -19.35 5.90
C SER A 80 22.47 -19.94 6.89
N LEU A 81 21.41 -20.57 6.39
CA LEU A 81 20.40 -21.24 7.23
C LEU A 81 20.92 -22.60 7.70
N ARG A 82 21.15 -22.78 9.00
CA ARG A 82 21.65 -24.07 9.54
C ARG A 82 20.56 -25.11 9.79
N SER A 83 19.31 -24.69 10.03
CA SER A 83 18.20 -25.60 10.33
C SER A 83 17.57 -26.18 9.05
N PRO A 84 17.38 -27.52 8.95
CA PRO A 84 16.65 -28.14 7.85
C PRO A 84 15.22 -27.61 7.70
N LEU A 85 14.58 -27.28 8.83
CA LEU A 85 13.22 -26.76 8.88
C LEU A 85 13.17 -25.32 8.35
N LEU A 86 14.17 -24.49 8.68
CA LEU A 86 14.32 -23.15 8.11
C LEU A 86 14.65 -23.18 6.62
N LYS A 87 15.51 -24.10 6.16
CA LYS A 87 15.76 -24.31 4.72
C LYS A 87 14.46 -24.68 3.98
N LYS A 88 13.65 -25.57 4.56
CA LYS A 88 12.35 -25.99 3.99
C LYS A 88 11.33 -24.85 4.00
N LEU A 89 11.29 -24.03 5.04
CA LEU A 89 10.41 -22.86 5.15
C LEU A 89 10.83 -21.75 4.19
N HIS A 90 12.13 -21.47 4.08
CA HIS A 90 12.70 -20.54 3.12
C HIS A 90 12.37 -20.97 1.70
N LYS A 91 12.63 -22.24 1.33
CA LYS A 91 12.23 -22.78 0.04
C LYS A 91 10.73 -22.64 -0.22
N LYS A 92 9.88 -22.86 0.79
CA LYS A 92 8.42 -22.73 0.65
C LYS A 92 7.94 -21.28 0.46
N LYS A 93 8.55 -20.31 1.15
CA LYS A 93 8.13 -18.89 1.15
C LYS A 93 8.83 -18.05 0.07
N CYS A 94 10.00 -18.46 -0.37
CA CYS A 94 10.89 -17.66 -1.20
C CYS A 94 11.19 -18.30 -2.56
N ASP A 95 10.59 -19.46 -2.87
CA ASP A 95 10.53 -19.94 -4.26
C ASP A 95 9.58 -19.01 -5.05
N PRO A 96 10.07 -18.20 -6.00
CA PRO A 96 9.22 -17.35 -6.83
C PRO A 96 8.27 -18.18 -7.72
N GLU A 97 8.49 -19.49 -7.87
CA GLU A 97 7.64 -20.39 -8.65
C GLU A 97 6.30 -20.73 -7.99
N LYS A 98 6.13 -20.51 -6.66
CA LYS A 98 4.90 -20.91 -5.95
C LYS A 98 3.97 -19.77 -5.56
N GLU A 99 4.33 -18.52 -5.83
CA GLU A 99 3.50 -17.36 -5.50
C GLU A 99 2.59 -16.91 -6.65
N LYS A 100 2.04 -17.85 -7.43
CA LYS A 100 0.96 -17.54 -8.37
C LYS A 100 -0.18 -18.55 -8.26
N ASP A 101 -0.64 -18.91 -7.06
CA ASP A 101 -1.88 -19.70 -6.88
C ASP A 101 -3.14 -18.84 -7.15
N THR A 102 -3.21 -18.31 -8.37
CA THR A 102 -4.33 -17.50 -8.86
C THR A 102 -5.38 -18.41 -9.50
N VAL A 103 -6.60 -17.90 -9.67
CA VAL A 103 -7.67 -18.60 -10.43
C VAL A 103 -7.15 -19.01 -11.82
N LEU A 104 -6.32 -18.16 -12.44
CA LEU A 104 -5.68 -18.42 -13.73
C LEU A 104 -4.73 -19.62 -13.67
N HIS A 105 -3.97 -19.78 -12.59
CA HIS A 105 -3.09 -20.94 -12.38
C HIS A 105 -3.85 -22.24 -12.24
N ARG A 106 -4.94 -22.21 -11.47
CA ARG A 106 -5.80 -23.38 -11.30
C ARG A 106 -6.49 -23.75 -12.61
N ALA A 107 -6.96 -22.76 -13.37
CA ALA A 107 -7.55 -22.97 -14.69
C ALA A 107 -6.54 -23.52 -15.70
N ALA A 108 -5.35 -22.93 -15.80
CA ALA A 108 -4.29 -23.36 -16.72
C ALA A 108 -3.74 -24.76 -16.38
N LYS A 109 -3.67 -25.10 -15.08
CA LYS A 109 -3.30 -26.44 -14.61
C LYS A 109 -4.41 -27.47 -14.89
N LYS A 110 -5.68 -27.10 -14.69
CA LYS A 110 -6.85 -27.94 -15.02
C LYS A 110 -6.94 -28.23 -16.52
N ALA A 111 -6.52 -27.28 -17.36
CA ALA A 111 -6.45 -27.43 -18.81
C ALA A 111 -5.25 -28.23 -19.33
N LYS A 112 -4.38 -28.78 -18.45
CA LYS A 112 -3.14 -29.52 -18.82
C LYS A 112 -2.20 -28.75 -19.78
N MET A 113 -2.23 -27.42 -19.77
CA MET A 113 -1.37 -26.59 -20.63
C MET A 113 0.12 -26.85 -20.36
N GLY A 114 0.94 -26.86 -21.41
CA GLY A 114 2.39 -27.01 -21.30
C GLY A 114 3.04 -25.84 -20.56
N ARG A 115 4.25 -26.03 -19.98
CA ARG A 115 4.95 -24.98 -19.20
C ARG A 115 5.10 -23.67 -19.98
N LYS A 116 5.60 -23.74 -21.22
CA LYS A 116 5.77 -22.58 -22.11
C LYS A 116 4.46 -21.86 -22.44
N GLU A 117 3.36 -22.59 -22.53
CA GLU A 117 2.05 -22.04 -22.87
C GLU A 117 1.43 -21.29 -21.68
N ARG A 118 1.60 -21.82 -20.47
CA ARG A 118 1.24 -21.13 -19.23
C ARG A 118 2.03 -19.84 -19.05
N ASP A 119 3.34 -19.87 -19.29
CA ASP A 119 4.19 -18.68 -19.15
C ASP A 119 3.78 -17.58 -20.14
N ARG A 120 3.44 -17.94 -21.39
CA ARG A 120 2.87 -16.99 -22.36
C ARG A 120 1.54 -16.40 -21.88
N LEU A 121 0.64 -17.21 -21.33
CA LEU A 121 -0.64 -16.75 -20.80
C LEU A 121 -0.44 -15.77 -19.64
N TYR A 122 0.50 -16.05 -18.73
CA TYR A 122 0.84 -15.13 -17.64
C TYR A 122 1.39 -13.81 -18.15
N ASN A 123 2.38 -13.85 -19.04
CA ASN A 123 2.99 -12.64 -19.58
C ASN A 123 1.97 -11.80 -20.35
N SER A 124 1.09 -12.44 -21.13
CA SER A 124 -0.01 -11.74 -21.82
C SER A 124 -1.00 -11.13 -20.83
N PHE A 125 -1.33 -11.82 -19.74
CA PHE A 125 -2.22 -11.31 -18.72
C PHE A 125 -1.60 -10.17 -17.89
N GLU A 126 -0.31 -10.27 -17.55
CA GLU A 126 0.44 -9.21 -16.88
C GLU A 126 0.54 -7.98 -17.77
N GLN A 127 0.88 -8.15 -19.05
CA GLN A 127 0.88 -7.06 -20.03
C GLN A 127 -0.51 -6.43 -20.16
N PHE A 128 -1.58 -7.24 -20.13
CA PHE A 128 -2.95 -6.75 -20.13
C PHE A 128 -3.29 -5.96 -18.86
N LEU A 129 -2.88 -6.42 -17.68
CA LEU A 129 -3.10 -5.71 -16.41
C LEU A 129 -2.29 -4.41 -16.34
N GLU A 130 -1.06 -4.42 -16.84
CA GLU A 130 -0.20 -3.25 -16.93
C GLU A 130 -0.80 -2.21 -17.89
N ALA A 131 -1.20 -2.63 -19.10
CA ALA A 131 -1.93 -1.78 -20.04
C ALA A 131 -3.21 -1.20 -19.40
N LYS A 132 -3.90 -2.01 -18.57
CA LYS A 132 -5.08 -1.54 -17.84
C LYS A 132 -4.77 -0.50 -16.77
N GLN A 133 -3.59 -0.57 -16.18
CA GLN A 133 -3.14 0.40 -15.19
C GLN A 133 -2.58 1.67 -15.83
N LYS A 134 -2.15 1.63 -17.10
CA LYS A 134 -1.58 2.76 -17.83
C LYS A 134 -2.60 3.77 -18.34
N THR A 135 -3.86 3.37 -18.53
CA THR A 135 -4.90 4.25 -19.07
C THR A 135 -5.90 4.69 -18.00
N VAL A 136 -6.17 5.99 -17.92
CA VAL A 136 -7.22 6.55 -17.06
C VAL A 136 -8.25 7.29 -17.91
N VAL A 137 -9.52 7.00 -17.66
CA VAL A 137 -10.65 7.69 -18.29
C VAL A 137 -11.35 8.51 -17.24
N PHE A 138 -11.37 9.82 -17.38
CA PHE A 138 -11.88 10.71 -16.36
C PHE A 138 -12.82 11.78 -16.88
N SER A 139 -13.60 12.35 -15.97
CA SER A 139 -14.37 13.57 -16.20
C SER A 139 -14.34 14.45 -14.96
N PHE A 140 -14.57 15.75 -15.18
CA PHE A 140 -14.70 16.76 -14.14
C PHE A 140 -16.03 17.49 -14.25
N GLY A 141 -16.71 17.73 -13.14
CA GLY A 141 -18.00 18.42 -13.16
C GLY A 141 -18.43 19.04 -11.84
N ARG A 142 -19.36 20.00 -11.92
CA ARG A 142 -20.00 20.63 -10.75
C ARG A 142 -21.05 19.74 -10.10
N LEU A 143 -21.82 19.02 -10.91
CA LEU A 143 -22.81 18.02 -10.49
C LEU A 143 -23.77 18.54 -9.41
N ASN A 144 -24.33 19.73 -9.63
CA ASN A 144 -25.08 20.47 -8.61
C ASN A 144 -26.45 20.95 -9.12
N PRO A 145 -27.53 20.18 -8.90
CA PRO A 145 -27.54 18.78 -8.43
C PRO A 145 -27.17 17.78 -9.53
N PRO A 146 -26.88 16.51 -9.20
CA PRO A 146 -26.78 15.44 -10.20
C PRO A 146 -28.10 15.24 -10.95
N THR A 147 -28.02 14.87 -12.22
CA THR A 147 -29.16 14.75 -13.14
C THR A 147 -28.99 13.52 -14.03
N THR A 148 -30.03 13.16 -14.80
CA THR A 148 -29.97 12.07 -15.79
C THR A 148 -28.92 12.31 -16.88
N GLY A 149 -28.65 13.56 -17.24
CA GLY A 149 -27.53 13.91 -18.13
C GLY A 149 -26.17 13.49 -17.54
N HIS A 150 -25.99 13.68 -16.24
CA HIS A 150 -24.78 13.24 -15.54
C HIS A 150 -24.71 11.70 -15.47
N GLN A 151 -25.84 10.99 -15.39
CA GLN A 151 -25.83 9.53 -15.48
C GLN A 151 -25.27 9.05 -16.84
N LYS A 152 -25.71 9.66 -17.95
CA LYS A 152 -25.19 9.35 -19.29
C LYS A 152 -23.68 9.59 -19.38
N LEU A 153 -23.18 10.65 -18.73
CA LEU A 153 -21.75 10.91 -18.62
C LEU A 153 -21.02 9.79 -17.86
N LEU A 154 -21.53 9.33 -16.72
CA LEU A 154 -20.95 8.21 -15.97
C LEU A 154 -20.92 6.92 -16.80
N GLN A 155 -22.02 6.60 -17.48
CA GLN A 155 -22.10 5.44 -18.37
C GLN A 155 -21.09 5.54 -19.50
N LYS A 156 -20.90 6.73 -20.08
CA LYS A 156 -19.91 6.94 -21.13
C LYS A 156 -18.48 6.77 -20.62
N ILE A 157 -18.15 7.29 -19.43
CA ILE A 157 -16.84 7.08 -18.81
C ILE A 157 -16.58 5.59 -18.62
N ILE A 158 -17.55 4.84 -18.07
CA ILE A 158 -17.43 3.39 -17.87
C ILE A 158 -17.27 2.65 -19.20
N GLN A 159 -18.03 3.03 -20.23
CA GLN A 159 -17.93 2.43 -21.56
C GLN A 159 -16.55 2.65 -22.17
N VAL A 160 -16.07 3.89 -22.19
CA VAL A 160 -14.77 4.26 -22.76
C VAL A 160 -13.64 3.61 -21.97
N ALA A 161 -13.74 3.56 -20.64
CA ALA A 161 -12.78 2.83 -19.81
C ALA A 161 -12.71 1.35 -20.18
N LYS A 162 -13.84 0.67 -20.39
CA LYS A 162 -13.82 -0.73 -20.84
C LYS A 162 -13.17 -0.89 -22.21
N GLN A 163 -13.48 0.01 -23.16
CA GLN A 163 -12.91 -0.02 -24.51
C GLN A 163 -11.39 0.21 -24.53
N GLN A 164 -10.92 1.15 -23.72
CA GLN A 164 -9.50 1.52 -23.63
C GLN A 164 -8.76 0.67 -22.59
N SER A 165 -9.43 -0.34 -22.04
CA SER A 165 -8.98 -1.08 -20.86
C SER A 165 -8.52 -0.17 -19.72
N GLY A 166 -9.01 1.06 -19.59
CA GLY A 166 -8.57 2.01 -18.58
C GLY A 166 -9.35 1.96 -17.26
N GLN A 167 -8.94 2.81 -16.33
CA GLN A 167 -9.61 3.04 -15.05
C GLN A 167 -10.60 4.21 -15.14
N PRO A 168 -11.90 4.01 -14.87
CA PRO A 168 -12.89 5.09 -14.86
C PRO A 168 -12.81 5.91 -13.57
N LYS A 169 -12.65 7.23 -13.68
CA LYS A 169 -12.64 8.17 -12.55
C LYS A 169 -13.58 9.34 -12.76
N LEU A 170 -14.17 9.83 -11.68
CA LEU A 170 -14.96 11.06 -11.68
C LEU A 170 -14.42 12.01 -10.61
N PHE A 171 -14.09 13.22 -11.03
CA PHE A 171 -13.69 14.30 -10.15
C PHE A 171 -14.83 15.29 -10.01
N VAL A 172 -15.17 15.63 -8.77
CA VAL A 172 -16.22 16.60 -8.47
C VAL A 172 -15.59 17.92 -8.04
N SER A 173 -16.15 19.03 -8.50
CA SER A 173 -15.68 20.36 -8.11
C SER A 173 -15.94 20.62 -6.62
N TYR A 174 -14.94 21.19 -5.95
CA TYR A 174 -15.03 21.66 -4.56
C TYR A 174 -15.70 23.01 -4.38
N SER A 175 -16.00 23.73 -5.46
CA SER A 175 -16.68 25.01 -5.38
C SER A 175 -18.03 24.85 -4.67
N GLN A 176 -18.25 25.70 -3.67
CA GLN A 176 -19.47 25.78 -2.87
C GLN A 176 -19.88 27.24 -2.67
N ASP A 177 -21.11 27.58 -3.06
CA ASP A 177 -21.71 28.89 -2.84
C ASP A 177 -23.24 28.76 -2.83
N VAL A 178 -23.94 29.62 -2.10
CA VAL A 178 -25.38 29.46 -1.82
C VAL A 178 -26.24 29.44 -3.10
N LYS A 179 -25.82 30.15 -4.16
CA LYS A 179 -26.66 30.40 -5.34
C LYS A 179 -26.40 29.40 -6.47
N LYS A 180 -25.14 29.16 -6.81
CA LYS A 180 -24.72 28.36 -7.99
C LYS A 180 -24.22 26.98 -7.59
N ASN A 181 -23.59 26.84 -6.42
CA ASN A 181 -23.03 25.58 -5.93
C ASN A 181 -23.46 25.25 -4.49
N PRO A 182 -24.75 25.16 -4.15
CA PRO A 182 -25.21 24.89 -2.78
C PRO A 182 -24.66 23.59 -2.16
N LEU A 183 -24.34 22.58 -2.96
CA LEU A 183 -23.88 21.29 -2.44
C LEU A 183 -22.36 21.24 -2.22
N THR A 184 -21.96 20.62 -1.11
CA THR A 184 -20.57 20.23 -0.85
C THR A 184 -20.12 19.10 -1.78
N ALA A 185 -18.81 18.94 -1.99
CA ALA A 185 -18.23 17.83 -2.75
C ALA A 185 -18.72 16.45 -2.25
N LYS A 186 -18.75 16.27 -0.92
CA LYS A 186 -19.24 15.06 -0.27
C LYS A 186 -20.71 14.79 -0.56
N GLN A 187 -21.57 15.83 -0.49
CA GLN A 187 -22.99 15.70 -0.82
C GLN A 187 -23.19 15.33 -2.29
N LYS A 188 -22.43 15.92 -3.22
CA LYS A 188 -22.48 15.56 -4.65
C LYS A 188 -22.21 14.08 -4.86
N ILE A 189 -21.13 13.55 -4.28
CA ILE A 189 -20.78 12.13 -4.34
C ILE A 189 -21.88 11.27 -3.69
N ALA A 190 -22.39 11.66 -2.53
CA ALA A 190 -23.44 10.93 -1.84
C ALA A 190 -24.72 10.84 -2.67
N TYR A 191 -25.13 11.93 -3.33
CA TYR A 191 -26.29 11.90 -4.22
C TYR A 191 -26.06 11.05 -5.46
N ILE A 192 -24.88 11.12 -6.08
CA ILE A 192 -24.55 10.24 -7.22
C ILE A 192 -24.63 8.76 -6.80
N LYS A 193 -24.07 8.40 -5.64
CA LYS A 193 -24.14 7.03 -5.11
C LYS A 193 -25.58 6.57 -4.86
N LYS A 194 -26.44 7.47 -4.39
CA LYS A 194 -27.87 7.18 -4.14
C LYS A 194 -28.69 7.09 -5.43
N MET A 195 -28.49 8.01 -6.36
CA MET A 195 -29.26 8.09 -7.61
C MET A 195 -28.79 7.05 -8.65
N PHE A 196 -27.49 6.79 -8.73
CA PHE A 196 -26.86 5.96 -9.77
C PHE A 196 -25.96 4.88 -9.15
N PRO A 197 -26.50 3.97 -8.30
CA PRO A 197 -25.69 2.99 -7.57
C PRO A 197 -24.96 1.99 -8.47
N LYS A 198 -25.51 1.68 -9.65
CA LYS A 198 -24.90 0.74 -10.62
C LYS A 198 -23.62 1.31 -11.23
N GLU A 199 -23.67 2.58 -11.61
CA GLU A 199 -22.54 3.33 -12.17
C GLU A 199 -21.53 3.68 -11.08
N ALA A 200 -22.00 4.12 -9.91
CA ALA A 200 -21.17 4.50 -8.77
C ALA A 200 -20.26 3.36 -8.26
N ARG A 201 -20.67 2.10 -8.40
CA ARG A 201 -19.84 0.92 -8.04
C ARG A 201 -18.70 0.66 -9.03
N GLN A 202 -18.81 1.18 -10.25
CA GLN A 202 -17.86 0.93 -11.33
C GLN A 202 -16.87 2.09 -11.53
N ILE A 203 -17.10 3.24 -10.90
CA ILE A 203 -16.29 4.45 -11.08
C ILE A 203 -15.67 4.91 -9.76
N GLU A 204 -14.39 5.27 -9.81
CA GLU A 204 -13.72 5.87 -8.66
C GLU A 204 -14.11 7.36 -8.59
N MET A 205 -14.89 7.74 -7.60
CA MET A 205 -15.22 9.14 -7.34
C MET A 205 -14.23 9.74 -6.35
N LYS A 206 -13.59 10.85 -6.76
CA LYS A 206 -12.66 11.60 -5.93
C LYS A 206 -13.24 12.97 -5.61
N ASP A 207 -13.24 13.28 -4.33
CA ASP A 207 -13.29 14.64 -3.83
C ASP A 207 -11.88 15.02 -3.32
N ASP A 208 -11.10 15.73 -4.13
CA ASP A 208 -9.86 16.40 -3.71
C ASP A 208 -9.98 17.94 -3.77
N SER A 209 -9.73 18.62 -2.65
CA SER A 209 -9.83 20.09 -2.55
C SER A 209 -8.73 20.83 -3.30
N SER A 210 -7.60 20.16 -3.59
CA SER A 210 -6.52 20.72 -4.40
C SER A 210 -6.89 20.83 -5.88
N ILE A 211 -7.88 20.05 -6.33
CA ILE A 211 -8.31 19.99 -7.72
C ILE A 211 -9.39 21.05 -7.99
N LYS A 212 -9.03 22.11 -8.71
CA LYS A 212 -9.94 23.22 -9.06
C LYS A 212 -10.47 23.12 -10.47
N ASN A 213 -9.68 22.58 -11.39
CA ASN A 213 -10.02 22.51 -12.81
C ASN A 213 -9.52 21.21 -13.48
N ALA A 214 -9.83 21.03 -14.76
CA ALA A 214 -9.45 19.82 -15.51
C ALA A 214 -7.94 19.70 -15.76
N MET A 215 -7.20 20.81 -15.79
CA MET A 215 -5.75 20.80 -15.94
C MET A 215 -5.08 20.31 -14.67
N ASP A 216 -5.55 20.73 -13.49
CA ASP A 216 -5.04 20.21 -12.21
C ASP A 216 -5.19 18.69 -12.15
N ILE A 217 -6.31 18.15 -12.67
CA ILE A 217 -6.52 16.70 -12.77
C ILE A 217 -5.50 16.07 -13.72
N ALA A 218 -5.32 16.66 -14.90
CA ALA A 218 -4.34 16.18 -15.87
C ALA A 218 -2.95 16.13 -15.22
N THR A 219 -2.53 17.16 -14.49
CA THR A 219 -1.25 17.19 -13.76
C THR A 219 -1.17 16.12 -12.65
N VAL A 220 -2.23 15.93 -11.86
CA VAL A 220 -2.26 14.93 -10.77
C VAL A 220 -2.22 13.49 -11.30
N LEU A 221 -2.76 13.28 -12.50
CA LEU A 221 -2.76 11.99 -13.20
C LEU A 221 -1.50 11.79 -14.04
N ASN A 222 -0.85 12.89 -14.48
CA ASN A 222 0.42 12.86 -15.17
C ASN A 222 1.48 12.23 -14.28
N GLY A 223 2.25 11.27 -14.83
CA GLY A 223 3.22 10.47 -14.07
C GLY A 223 2.64 9.27 -13.31
N LYS A 224 1.31 9.14 -13.20
CA LYS A 224 0.64 7.93 -12.69
C LYS A 224 0.05 7.06 -13.80
N TYR A 225 -0.25 7.68 -14.93
CA TYR A 225 -0.88 7.06 -16.08
C TYR A 225 -0.19 7.56 -17.35
N ASP A 226 0.01 6.66 -18.31
CA ASP A 226 0.61 6.97 -19.62
C ASP A 226 -0.43 7.59 -20.55
N ASN A 227 -1.70 7.18 -20.44
CA ASN A 227 -2.78 7.61 -21.31
C ASN A 227 -3.92 8.23 -20.52
N LEU A 228 -4.23 9.50 -20.83
CA LEU A 228 -5.32 10.25 -20.24
C LEU A 228 -6.45 10.45 -21.26
N VAL A 229 -7.65 9.96 -20.94
CA VAL A 229 -8.83 10.13 -21.78
C VAL A 229 -9.88 10.93 -21.01
N MET A 230 -10.12 12.17 -21.44
CA MET A 230 -11.14 13.01 -20.83
C MET A 230 -12.48 12.83 -21.57
N VAL A 231 -13.55 12.50 -20.82
CA VAL A 231 -14.92 12.47 -21.35
C VAL A 231 -15.63 13.75 -20.93
N VAL A 232 -16.16 14.50 -21.91
CA VAL A 232 -16.88 15.76 -21.70
C VAL A 232 -18.15 15.82 -22.53
N GLY A 233 -19.03 16.78 -22.21
CA GLY A 233 -20.17 17.13 -23.05
C GLY A 233 -19.72 17.59 -24.44
N SER A 234 -20.54 17.32 -25.46
CA SER A 234 -20.23 17.62 -26.87
C SER A 234 -19.95 19.10 -27.12
N ASP A 235 -20.60 19.98 -26.36
CA ASP A 235 -20.40 21.43 -26.39
C ASP A 235 -18.97 21.86 -26.04
N ARG A 236 -18.24 21.06 -25.24
CA ARG A 236 -16.90 21.41 -24.74
C ARG A 236 -15.76 20.59 -25.33
N VAL A 237 -16.04 19.64 -26.21
CA VAL A 237 -15.01 18.76 -26.79
C VAL A 237 -13.94 19.57 -27.52
N ARG A 238 -14.33 20.57 -28.30
CA ARG A 238 -13.39 21.39 -29.08
C ARG A 238 -12.48 22.23 -28.17
N ASP A 239 -13.06 22.82 -27.13
CA ASP A 239 -12.33 23.65 -26.17
C ASP A 239 -11.29 22.83 -25.41
N PHE A 240 -11.70 21.68 -24.86
CA PHE A 240 -10.78 20.81 -24.12
C PHE A 240 -9.75 20.14 -25.02
N LYS A 241 -10.08 19.79 -26.27
CA LYS A 241 -9.10 19.26 -27.22
C LYS A 241 -7.99 20.28 -27.50
N THR A 242 -8.37 21.55 -27.70
CA THR A 242 -7.40 22.63 -27.94
C THR A 242 -6.57 22.89 -26.68
N LEU A 243 -7.22 22.96 -25.52
CA LEU A 243 -6.56 23.21 -24.24
C LEU A 243 -5.57 22.10 -23.87
N LEU A 244 -5.99 20.83 -23.90
CA LEU A 244 -5.15 19.71 -23.47
C LEU A 244 -3.96 19.47 -24.43
N ASN A 245 -4.18 19.59 -25.74
CA ASN A 245 -3.11 19.40 -26.72
C ASN A 245 -2.02 20.47 -26.62
N LYS A 246 -2.35 21.69 -26.18
CA LYS A 246 -1.37 22.77 -25.99
C LYS A 246 -0.31 22.43 -24.94
N TYR A 247 -0.67 21.63 -23.93
CA TYR A 247 0.20 21.28 -22.81
C TYR A 247 0.67 19.83 -22.85
N ASN A 248 0.36 19.08 -23.92
CA ASN A 248 0.80 17.71 -24.07
C ASN A 248 2.24 17.65 -24.59
N GLY A 249 3.15 17.00 -23.85
CA GLY A 249 4.57 16.88 -24.22
C GLY A 249 5.42 18.13 -23.98
N VAL A 250 4.89 19.13 -23.26
CA VAL A 250 5.66 20.28 -22.79
C VAL A 250 6.24 19.92 -21.43
N GLU A 251 7.57 19.91 -21.32
CA GLU A 251 8.24 19.74 -20.02
C GLU A 251 7.91 20.93 -19.11
N SER A 252 7.43 20.62 -17.91
CA SER A 252 7.01 21.59 -16.88
C SER A 252 8.13 21.90 -15.90
#